data_AF-A0A978S262-F1
#
_entry.id   AF-A0A978S262-F1
#
_cell.length_a   1.000
_cell.length_b   1.000
_cell.length_c   1.000
_cell.angle_alpha   90.00
_cell.angle_beta   90.00
_cell.angle_gamma   90.00
#
_symmetry.space_group_name_H-M   'P 1'
#
loop_
_entity.id
_entity.type
_entity.pdbx_description
1 polymer ?
#
loop_
_entity_poly.entity_id
_entity_poly.type
_entity_poly.pdbx_seq_one_letter_code
_entity_poly.pdbx_strand_id
1 'polypeptide(L)'
;FDDGEPLESNRHRIGMNVLIRSLQQAWSQRNDFFTGGNMFVYYSSDQAMNRDFRGPDFFAVLDVDGTKERQGWVVWLEAGRYPDVIVELMSPSTARIDKGKKKDLYQQTFRTPDYFVFDPFEPNSLQGWHLDISLGYQPLVPNEQGWLWCETLGFWLGTWPGTIDREAAVWLRFYDTEGNLVLLPEEAERQKAQQAEQLVEAERQKAEAERQKAQQAEQLVEAERQKAQQAEQLVEAERQKAEAERQKAQQAEQLVEAERQKAEAERQRAERLAERLRDLGLDPDNL
;
A
#
# COMPACT_ATOMS: atom_id res chain seq x y z
N PHE A 1 -27.87 -24.78 -35.01
CA PHE A 1 -29.12 -25.20 -34.36
C PHE A 1 -29.52 -24.03 -33.51
N ASP A 2 -30.61 -23.36 -33.90
CA ASP A 2 -31.25 -22.29 -33.14
C ASP A 2 -32.41 -23.00 -32.42
N ASP A 3 -32.25 -23.19 -31.12
CA ASP A 3 -33.14 -23.92 -30.24
C ASP A 3 -34.33 -23.08 -29.76
N GLY A 4 -34.47 -21.84 -30.26
CA GLY A 4 -35.59 -20.96 -29.92
C GLY A 4 -35.50 -20.36 -28.52
N GLU A 5 -34.38 -20.53 -27.82
CA GLU A 5 -34.04 -19.80 -26.60
C GLU A 5 -33.50 -18.40 -26.98
N PRO A 6 -33.90 -17.32 -26.29
CA PRO A 6 -33.36 -15.99 -26.55
C PRO A 6 -31.83 -16.01 -26.38
N LEU A 7 -31.10 -15.46 -27.36
CA LEU A 7 -29.66 -15.29 -27.26
C LEU A 7 -29.29 -14.53 -25.98
N GLU A 8 -28.40 -15.11 -25.17
CA GLU A 8 -27.86 -14.47 -23.99
C GLU A 8 -27.33 -13.07 -24.33
N SER A 9 -27.71 -12.06 -23.54
CA SER A 9 -27.20 -10.71 -23.75
C SER A 9 -25.73 -10.62 -23.35
N ASN A 10 -25.00 -9.65 -23.91
CA ASN A 10 -23.60 -9.42 -23.54
C ASN A 10 -23.42 -9.23 -22.02
N ARG A 11 -24.39 -8.61 -21.35
CA ARG A 11 -24.40 -8.41 -19.89
C ARG A 11 -24.49 -9.72 -19.12
N HIS A 12 -25.28 -10.68 -19.58
CA HIS A 12 -25.36 -12.01 -18.96
C HIS A 12 -24.00 -12.71 -19.05
N ARG A 13 -23.42 -12.73 -20.26
CA ARG A 13 -22.10 -13.32 -20.49
C ARG A 13 -21.01 -12.68 -19.62
N ILE A 14 -20.98 -11.35 -19.50
CA ILE A 14 -20.02 -10.67 -18.62
C ILE A 14 -20.30 -11.04 -17.15
N GLY A 15 -21.56 -10.96 -16.70
CA GLY A 15 -21.94 -11.29 -15.32
C GLY A 15 -21.54 -12.69 -14.90
N MET A 16 -21.77 -13.70 -15.75
CA MET A 16 -21.31 -15.08 -15.51
C MET A 16 -19.79 -15.13 -15.34
N ASN A 17 -19.05 -14.56 -16.30
CA ASN A 17 -17.59 -14.58 -16.26
C ASN A 17 -17.04 -13.82 -15.04
N VAL A 18 -17.73 -12.79 -14.58
CA VAL A 18 -17.39 -12.06 -13.36
C VAL A 18 -17.44 -12.98 -12.15
N LEU A 19 -18.49 -13.78 -11.98
CA LEU A 19 -18.61 -14.73 -10.87
C LEU A 19 -17.53 -15.82 -10.95
N ILE A 20 -17.38 -16.46 -12.11
CA ILE A 20 -16.37 -17.52 -12.34
C ILE A 20 -14.97 -17.02 -11.99
N ARG A 21 -14.57 -15.89 -12.59
CA ARG A 21 -13.21 -15.36 -12.46
C ARG A 21 -12.93 -14.82 -11.08
N SER A 22 -13.92 -14.23 -10.41
CA SER A 22 -13.78 -13.77 -9.02
C SER A 22 -13.55 -14.96 -8.08
N LEU A 23 -14.31 -16.05 -8.23
CA LEU A 23 -14.14 -17.24 -7.40
C LEU A 23 -12.78 -17.92 -7.65
N GLN A 24 -12.39 -18.09 -8.92
CA GLN A 24 -11.07 -18.62 -9.28
C GLN A 24 -9.91 -17.76 -8.75
N GLN A 25 -10.06 -16.43 -8.76
CA GLN A 25 -9.07 -15.52 -8.20
C GLN A 25 -8.96 -15.68 -6.69
N ALA A 26 -10.09 -15.69 -5.98
CA ALA A 26 -10.16 -15.85 -4.53
C ALA A 26 -9.55 -17.17 -4.06
N TRP A 27 -9.79 -18.23 -4.80
CA TRP A 27 -9.36 -19.59 -4.51
C TRP A 27 -8.21 -20.05 -5.40
N SER A 28 -7.37 -19.13 -5.87
CA SER A 28 -6.25 -19.44 -6.78
C SER A 28 -5.21 -20.40 -6.22
N GLN A 29 -5.19 -20.62 -4.90
CA GLN A 29 -4.32 -21.58 -4.22
C GLN A 29 -5.02 -22.92 -3.90
N ARG A 30 -6.26 -23.10 -4.34
CA ARG A 30 -7.08 -24.29 -4.12
C ARG A 30 -7.27 -25.05 -5.43
N ASN A 31 -7.30 -26.39 -5.33
CA ASN A 31 -7.56 -27.30 -6.45
C ASN A 31 -8.67 -28.31 -6.12
N ASP A 32 -9.35 -28.13 -4.99
CA ASP A 32 -10.40 -28.99 -4.43
C ASP A 32 -11.82 -28.50 -4.80
N PHE A 33 -11.96 -27.79 -5.92
CA PHE A 33 -13.24 -27.33 -6.41
C PHE A 33 -13.25 -27.19 -7.93
N PHE A 34 -14.45 -27.21 -8.52
CA PHE A 34 -14.68 -26.83 -9.90
C PHE A 34 -15.71 -25.70 -9.93
N THR A 35 -15.52 -24.71 -10.81
CA THR A 35 -16.53 -23.70 -11.11
C THR A 35 -16.61 -23.47 -12.60
N GLY A 36 -17.83 -23.23 -13.08
CA GLY A 36 -18.10 -23.01 -14.49
C GLY A 36 -19.47 -22.37 -14.69
N GLY A 37 -19.84 -22.21 -15.94
CA GLY A 37 -21.08 -21.56 -16.34
C GLY A 37 -21.38 -21.85 -17.80
N ASN A 38 -22.66 -21.80 -18.18
CA ASN A 38 -23.14 -22.15 -19.51
C ASN A 38 -22.56 -23.49 -20.01
N MET A 39 -22.47 -24.46 -19.10
CA MET A 39 -21.98 -25.82 -19.34
C MET A 39 -23.03 -26.81 -18.88
N PHE A 40 -23.30 -27.85 -19.68
CA PHE A 40 -24.33 -28.83 -19.38
C PHE A 40 -23.99 -29.70 -18.17
N VAL A 41 -24.93 -29.73 -17.22
CA VAL A 41 -25.03 -30.64 -16.09
C VAL A 41 -25.98 -31.78 -16.48
N TYR A 42 -25.42 -32.98 -16.65
CA TYR A 42 -26.16 -34.20 -16.94
C TYR A 42 -26.41 -34.98 -15.66
N TYR A 43 -27.69 -35.18 -15.32
CA TYR A 43 -28.09 -35.70 -14.01
C TYR A 43 -28.96 -36.96 -14.05
N SER A 44 -29.21 -37.51 -15.24
CA SER A 44 -29.95 -38.76 -15.43
C SER A 44 -29.28 -39.62 -16.51
N SER A 45 -28.88 -40.84 -16.15
CA SER A 45 -28.34 -41.85 -17.08
C SER A 45 -29.44 -42.51 -17.92
N ASP A 46 -30.65 -42.62 -17.37
CA ASP A 46 -31.76 -43.41 -17.93
C ASP A 46 -32.44 -42.73 -19.14
N GLN A 47 -32.16 -41.44 -19.36
CA GLN A 47 -32.69 -40.64 -20.48
C GLN A 47 -31.60 -40.18 -21.45
N ALA A 48 -30.54 -41.00 -21.57
CA ALA A 48 -29.35 -40.84 -22.40
C ALA A 48 -29.37 -39.65 -23.39
N MET A 49 -28.71 -38.58 -22.97
CA MET A 49 -28.19 -37.45 -23.77
C MET A 49 -29.16 -36.58 -24.59
N ASN A 50 -30.46 -36.83 -24.62
CA ASN A 50 -31.38 -36.05 -25.46
C ASN A 50 -32.48 -35.26 -24.73
N ARG A 51 -32.63 -35.37 -23.39
CA ARG A 51 -33.78 -34.74 -22.71
C ARG A 51 -33.53 -34.08 -21.35
N ASP A 52 -32.61 -34.57 -20.52
CA ASP A 52 -32.44 -34.07 -19.14
C ASP A 52 -31.02 -33.55 -18.87
N PHE A 53 -30.74 -32.34 -19.33
CA PHE A 53 -29.57 -31.55 -18.93
C PHE A 53 -30.00 -30.15 -18.50
N ARG A 54 -29.14 -29.47 -17.73
CA ARG A 54 -29.28 -28.03 -17.43
C ARG A 54 -27.94 -27.36 -17.60
N GLY A 55 -27.92 -26.16 -18.19
CA GLY A 55 -26.74 -25.30 -18.18
C GLY A 55 -27.00 -24.11 -17.25
N PRO A 56 -26.63 -24.19 -15.96
CA PRO A 56 -26.71 -23.02 -15.09
C PRO A 56 -25.73 -21.93 -15.57
N ASP A 57 -26.11 -20.67 -15.42
CA ASP A 57 -25.23 -19.54 -15.78
C ASP A 57 -23.95 -19.56 -14.95
N PHE A 58 -24.03 -19.87 -13.67
CA PHE A 58 -22.86 -20.12 -12.84
C PHE A 58 -23.15 -21.28 -11.89
N PHE A 59 -22.14 -22.12 -11.68
CA PHE A 59 -22.15 -23.10 -10.62
C PHE A 59 -20.77 -23.38 -10.04
N ALA A 60 -20.75 -23.91 -8.82
CA ALA A 60 -19.56 -24.42 -8.17
C ALA A 60 -19.84 -25.81 -7.57
N VAL A 61 -18.83 -26.68 -7.63
CA VAL A 61 -18.80 -27.98 -6.94
C VAL A 61 -17.54 -28.02 -6.09
N LEU A 62 -17.69 -28.30 -4.80
CA LEU A 62 -16.63 -28.41 -3.82
C LEU A 62 -16.22 -29.86 -3.60
N ASP A 63 -15.04 -30.05 -3.02
CA ASP A 63 -14.44 -31.33 -2.69
C ASP A 63 -14.29 -32.26 -3.90
N VAL A 64 -13.91 -31.68 -5.04
CA VAL A 64 -13.68 -32.38 -6.32
C VAL A 64 -12.33 -31.98 -6.91
N ASP A 65 -11.77 -32.83 -7.77
CA ASP A 65 -10.54 -32.47 -8.50
C ASP A 65 -10.82 -31.34 -9.51
N GLY A 66 -10.31 -30.15 -9.19
CA GLY A 66 -10.41 -28.94 -10.00
C GLY A 66 -9.47 -28.90 -11.20
N THR A 67 -8.47 -29.78 -11.25
CA THR A 67 -7.48 -29.83 -12.34
C THR A 67 -7.95 -30.66 -13.52
N LYS A 68 -8.96 -31.51 -13.31
CA LYS A 68 -9.58 -32.34 -14.34
C LYS A 68 -10.37 -31.48 -15.34
N GLU A 69 -10.00 -31.59 -16.61
CA GLU A 69 -10.74 -30.96 -17.72
C GLU A 69 -12.14 -31.57 -17.85
N ARG A 70 -13.15 -30.71 -18.06
CA ARG A 70 -14.56 -31.10 -18.21
C ARG A 70 -15.18 -30.37 -19.40
N GLN A 71 -15.77 -31.15 -20.30
CA GLN A 71 -16.60 -30.64 -21.41
C GLN A 71 -18.08 -30.50 -21.02
N GLY A 72 -18.43 -31.02 -19.85
CA GLY A 72 -19.76 -31.04 -19.24
C GLY A 72 -19.65 -31.60 -17.83
N TRP A 73 -20.59 -31.27 -16.95
CA TRP A 73 -20.67 -31.87 -15.62
C TRP A 73 -21.56 -33.11 -15.67
N VAL A 74 -20.95 -34.30 -15.71
CA VAL A 74 -21.70 -35.55 -15.81
C VAL A 74 -21.74 -36.23 -14.44
N VAL A 75 -22.87 -36.10 -13.74
CA VAL A 75 -23.01 -36.47 -12.31
C VAL A 75 -22.54 -37.90 -12.02
N TRP A 76 -22.91 -38.88 -12.86
CA TRP A 76 -22.50 -40.28 -12.63
C TRP A 76 -21.02 -40.56 -12.93
N LEU A 77 -20.35 -39.70 -13.70
CA LEU A 77 -18.89 -39.73 -13.88
C LEU A 77 -18.14 -38.94 -12.80
N GLU A 78 -18.85 -38.14 -12.02
CA GLU A 78 -18.35 -37.35 -10.89
C GLU A 78 -18.81 -37.96 -9.56
N ALA A 79 -18.97 -39.29 -9.50
CA ALA A 79 -19.34 -40.04 -8.29
C ALA A 79 -20.65 -39.56 -7.61
N GLY A 80 -21.61 -39.07 -8.39
CA GLY A 80 -22.89 -38.58 -7.87
C GLY A 80 -22.83 -37.14 -7.34
N ARG A 81 -21.73 -36.40 -7.56
CA ARG A 81 -21.62 -35.01 -7.13
C ARG A 81 -22.47 -34.10 -8.02
N TYR A 82 -23.35 -33.34 -7.37
CA TYR A 82 -24.14 -32.28 -7.98
C TYR A 82 -23.52 -30.92 -7.66
N PRO A 83 -23.88 -29.85 -8.39
CA PRO A 83 -23.49 -28.50 -8.01
C PRO A 83 -23.90 -28.14 -6.59
N ASP A 84 -22.94 -27.65 -5.82
CA ASP A 84 -23.14 -27.21 -4.44
C ASP A 84 -23.69 -25.77 -4.40
N VAL A 85 -23.39 -24.96 -5.41
CA VAL A 85 -23.92 -23.59 -5.56
C VAL A 85 -24.34 -23.37 -6.99
N ILE A 86 -25.51 -22.74 -7.19
CA ILE A 86 -25.99 -22.31 -8.51
C ILE A 86 -26.42 -20.84 -8.45
N VAL A 87 -26.04 -20.08 -9.47
CA VAL A 87 -26.56 -18.73 -9.72
C VAL A 87 -27.13 -18.68 -11.14
N GLU A 88 -28.37 -18.24 -11.28
CA GLU A 88 -29.01 -17.98 -12.59
C GLU A 88 -29.13 -16.47 -12.81
N LEU A 89 -28.63 -16.01 -13.95
CA LEU A 89 -28.76 -14.64 -14.43
C LEU A 89 -30.03 -14.58 -15.28
N MET A 90 -31.11 -14.09 -14.67
CA MET A 90 -32.44 -14.09 -15.28
C MET A 90 -32.57 -13.03 -16.36
N SER A 91 -33.41 -13.35 -17.34
CA SER A 91 -34.06 -12.36 -18.21
C SER A 91 -35.57 -12.31 -17.90
N PRO A 92 -36.30 -11.28 -18.38
CA PRO A 92 -37.76 -11.21 -18.19
C PRO A 92 -38.50 -12.46 -18.68
N SER A 93 -38.01 -13.14 -19.72
CA SER A 93 -38.63 -14.36 -20.26
C SER A 93 -38.33 -15.62 -19.44
N THR A 94 -37.23 -15.67 -18.70
CA THR A 94 -36.82 -16.87 -17.95
C THR A 94 -37.23 -16.84 -16.48
N ALA A 95 -37.49 -15.65 -15.92
CA ALA A 95 -37.77 -15.44 -14.49
C ALA A 95 -38.83 -16.38 -13.88
N ARG A 96 -39.90 -16.72 -14.60
CA ARG A 96 -40.93 -17.65 -14.12
C ARG A 96 -40.43 -19.10 -14.00
N ILE A 97 -39.55 -19.51 -14.91
CA ILE A 97 -38.96 -20.85 -14.93
C ILE A 97 -37.90 -20.96 -13.84
N ASP A 98 -37.04 -19.95 -13.72
CA ASP A 98 -35.95 -19.89 -12.73
C ASP A 98 -36.47 -19.91 -11.28
N LYS A 99 -37.58 -19.20 -11.01
CA LYS A 99 -38.23 -19.16 -9.69
C LYS A 99 -39.22 -20.31 -9.44
N GLY A 100 -39.49 -21.14 -10.45
CA GLY A 100 -40.44 -22.25 -10.39
C GLY A 100 -39.76 -23.58 -10.66
N LYS A 101 -39.90 -24.08 -11.89
CA LYS A 101 -39.45 -25.44 -12.28
C LYS A 101 -37.97 -25.70 -12.03
N LYS A 102 -37.07 -24.74 -12.29
CA LYS A 102 -35.63 -24.89 -12.03
C LYS A 102 -35.35 -24.92 -10.54
N LYS A 103 -35.94 -24.00 -9.77
CA LYS A 103 -35.87 -24.03 -8.30
C LYS A 103 -36.32 -25.38 -7.73
N ASP A 104 -37.44 -25.92 -8.20
CA ASP A 104 -37.94 -27.23 -7.76
C ASP A 104 -36.96 -28.36 -8.13
N LEU A 105 -36.41 -28.35 -9.35
CA LEU A 105 -35.39 -29.31 -9.80
C LEU A 105 -34.14 -29.26 -8.92
N TYR A 106 -33.60 -28.06 -8.67
CA TYR A 106 -32.40 -27.87 -7.85
C TYR A 106 -32.65 -28.29 -6.40
N GLN A 107 -33.83 -28.00 -5.86
CA GLN A 107 -34.22 -28.41 -4.51
C GLN A 107 -34.42 -29.92 -4.37
N GLN A 108 -35.10 -30.56 -5.32
CA GLN A 108 -35.60 -31.93 -5.17
C GLN A 108 -34.64 -32.98 -5.74
N THR A 109 -33.97 -32.65 -6.84
CA THR A 109 -33.08 -33.58 -7.56
C THR A 109 -31.62 -33.29 -7.27
N PHE A 110 -31.17 -32.05 -7.45
CA PHE A 110 -29.73 -31.75 -7.31
C PHE A 110 -29.33 -31.65 -5.85
N ARG A 111 -30.29 -31.28 -4.98
CA ARG A 111 -30.04 -30.99 -3.57
C ARG A 111 -28.95 -29.93 -3.40
N THR A 112 -28.91 -28.96 -4.31
CA THR A 112 -27.97 -27.84 -4.29
C THR A 112 -28.16 -27.05 -3.00
N PRO A 113 -27.14 -26.95 -2.12
CA PRO A 113 -27.22 -26.16 -0.88
C PRO A 113 -27.63 -24.70 -1.07
N ASP A 114 -26.94 -23.94 -1.93
CA ASP A 114 -27.24 -22.52 -2.13
C ASP A 114 -27.64 -22.22 -3.58
N TYR A 115 -28.81 -21.59 -3.76
CA TYR A 115 -29.35 -21.22 -5.06
C TYR A 115 -29.72 -19.75 -5.11
N PHE A 116 -29.24 -19.04 -6.13
CA PHE A 116 -29.50 -17.61 -6.33
C PHE A 116 -30.04 -17.31 -7.72
N VAL A 117 -30.83 -16.24 -7.80
CA VAL A 117 -31.29 -15.67 -9.06
C VAL A 117 -31.09 -14.15 -9.05
N PHE A 118 -30.67 -13.59 -10.18
CA PHE A 118 -30.47 -12.15 -10.34
C PHE A 118 -30.73 -11.73 -11.78
N ASP A 119 -31.51 -10.68 -12.01
CA ASP A 119 -31.70 -10.08 -13.32
C ASP A 119 -30.69 -8.92 -13.52
N PRO A 120 -29.74 -9.01 -14.47
CA PRO A 120 -28.73 -7.99 -14.73
C PRO A 120 -29.28 -6.62 -15.22
N PHE A 121 -30.58 -6.54 -15.51
CA PHE A 121 -31.27 -5.31 -15.90
C PHE A 121 -32.15 -4.74 -14.78
N GLU A 122 -32.36 -5.49 -13.69
CA GLU A 122 -33.14 -5.07 -12.52
C GLU A 122 -32.27 -5.15 -11.24
N PRO A 123 -31.60 -4.06 -10.83
CA PRO A 123 -30.62 -4.06 -9.74
C PRO A 123 -31.11 -4.60 -8.39
N ASN A 124 -32.42 -4.55 -8.12
CA ASN A 124 -33.01 -4.99 -6.85
C ASN A 124 -33.61 -6.41 -6.92
N SER A 125 -33.29 -7.17 -7.98
CA SER A 125 -33.90 -8.47 -8.26
C SER A 125 -33.26 -9.65 -7.53
N LEU A 126 -32.11 -9.45 -6.87
CA LEU A 126 -31.34 -10.49 -6.20
C LEU A 126 -32.19 -11.24 -5.17
N GLN A 127 -32.30 -12.55 -5.37
CA GLN A 127 -32.99 -13.47 -4.47
C GLN A 127 -32.15 -14.72 -4.31
N GLY A 128 -32.26 -15.38 -3.17
CA GLY A 128 -31.51 -16.58 -2.87
C GLY A 128 -32.19 -17.46 -1.85
N TRP A 129 -31.83 -18.73 -1.87
CA TRP A 129 -32.36 -19.75 -0.98
C TRP A 129 -31.24 -20.67 -0.52
N HIS A 130 -31.37 -21.15 0.72
CA HIS A 130 -30.52 -22.17 1.30
C HIS A 130 -31.33 -23.44 1.57
N LEU A 131 -30.77 -24.61 1.25
CA LEU A 131 -31.40 -25.90 1.47
C LEU A 131 -31.19 -26.33 2.92
N ASP A 132 -32.27 -26.34 3.71
CA ASP A 132 -32.19 -26.69 5.12
C ASP A 132 -32.15 -28.22 5.36
N ILE A 133 -32.09 -28.61 6.62
CA ILE A 133 -32.08 -30.02 7.04
C ILE A 133 -33.36 -30.80 6.67
N SER A 134 -34.47 -30.10 6.38
CA SER A 134 -35.71 -30.70 5.86
C SER A 134 -35.66 -30.93 4.34
N LEU A 135 -34.55 -30.56 3.71
CA LEU A 135 -34.33 -30.58 2.25
C LEU A 135 -35.31 -29.66 1.50
N GLY A 136 -35.72 -28.58 2.16
CA GLY A 136 -36.54 -27.51 1.61
C GLY A 136 -35.75 -26.21 1.48
N TYR A 137 -35.95 -25.48 0.39
CA TYR A 137 -35.33 -24.16 0.24
C TYR A 137 -36.00 -23.13 1.14
N GLN A 138 -35.20 -22.55 2.04
CA GLN A 138 -35.57 -21.40 2.85
C GLN A 138 -35.03 -20.12 2.18
N PRO A 139 -35.85 -19.07 2.03
CA PRO A 139 -35.37 -17.81 1.48
C PRO A 139 -34.31 -17.19 2.38
N LEU A 140 -33.22 -16.74 1.78
CA LEU A 140 -32.17 -16.02 2.48
C LEU A 140 -32.64 -14.60 2.82
N VAL A 141 -32.28 -14.13 4.01
CA VAL A 141 -32.59 -12.77 4.47
C VAL A 141 -31.42 -11.86 4.11
N PRO A 142 -31.67 -10.75 3.38
CA PRO A 142 -30.62 -9.80 3.06
C PRO A 142 -30.12 -9.07 4.30
N ASN A 143 -28.82 -8.74 4.29
CA ASN A 143 -28.25 -7.83 5.28
C ASN A 143 -28.66 -6.37 5.00
N GLU A 144 -28.11 -5.42 5.77
CA GLU A 144 -28.42 -3.99 5.62
C GLU A 144 -28.05 -3.40 4.24
N GLN A 145 -27.09 -4.01 3.54
CA GLN A 145 -26.70 -3.62 2.17
C GLN A 145 -27.49 -4.35 1.07
N GLY A 146 -28.45 -5.21 1.44
CA GLY A 146 -29.21 -6.01 0.46
C GLY A 146 -28.47 -7.28 0.00
N TRP A 147 -27.38 -7.67 0.65
CA TRP A 147 -26.57 -8.82 0.25
C TRP A 147 -27.06 -10.11 0.89
N LEU A 148 -26.91 -11.22 0.18
CA LEU A 148 -27.31 -12.55 0.62
C LEU A 148 -26.07 -13.39 0.94
N TRP A 149 -26.06 -14.06 2.09
CA TRP A 149 -24.95 -14.92 2.49
C TRP A 149 -25.02 -16.26 1.75
N CYS A 150 -23.96 -16.63 1.04
CA CYS A 150 -23.75 -18.00 0.54
C CYS A 150 -22.88 -18.76 1.53
N GLU A 151 -23.51 -19.62 2.32
CA GLU A 151 -22.83 -20.41 3.35
C GLU A 151 -21.80 -21.35 2.72
N THR A 152 -22.12 -21.93 1.58
CA THR A 152 -21.29 -22.94 0.89
C THR A 152 -19.99 -22.35 0.38
N LEU A 153 -19.99 -21.13 -0.17
CA LEU A 153 -18.77 -20.46 -0.63
C LEU A 153 -18.08 -19.64 0.46
N GLY A 154 -18.78 -19.31 1.55
CA GLY A 154 -18.27 -18.37 2.56
C GLY A 154 -18.16 -16.94 2.05
N PHE A 155 -19.04 -16.54 1.12
CA PHE A 155 -19.09 -15.20 0.54
C PHE A 155 -20.49 -14.62 0.58
N TRP A 156 -20.58 -13.30 0.69
CA TRP A 156 -21.79 -12.56 0.37
C TRP A 156 -21.94 -12.44 -1.14
N LEU A 157 -23.16 -12.60 -1.66
CA LEU A 157 -23.54 -12.15 -2.99
C LEU A 157 -24.25 -10.80 -2.86
N GLY A 158 -23.74 -9.80 -3.59
CA GLY A 158 -24.24 -8.44 -3.54
C GLY A 158 -24.11 -7.74 -4.88
N THR A 159 -24.85 -6.64 -5.03
CA THR A 159 -24.78 -5.82 -6.24
C THR A 159 -23.68 -4.77 -6.14
N TRP A 160 -23.05 -4.46 -7.27
CA TRP A 160 -21.97 -3.50 -7.38
C TRP A 160 -22.15 -2.63 -8.64
N PRO A 161 -22.35 -1.30 -8.52
CA PRO A 161 -22.40 -0.42 -9.68
C PRO A 161 -20.99 -0.11 -10.20
N GLY A 162 -20.75 -0.35 -11.48
CA GLY A 162 -19.49 0.03 -12.11
C GLY A 162 -19.31 -0.48 -13.53
N THR A 163 -18.08 -0.39 -14.03
CA THR A 163 -17.76 -0.71 -15.42
C THR A 163 -16.87 -1.94 -15.52
N ILE A 164 -17.35 -2.98 -16.19
CA ILE A 164 -16.60 -4.22 -16.50
C ILE A 164 -16.66 -4.41 -18.01
N ASP A 165 -15.53 -4.73 -18.65
CA ASP A 165 -15.43 -4.93 -20.10
C ASP A 165 -16.04 -3.80 -20.95
N ARG A 166 -15.87 -2.55 -20.49
CA ARG A 166 -16.43 -1.31 -21.08
C ARG A 166 -17.95 -1.17 -20.98
N GLU A 167 -18.62 -2.06 -20.27
CA GLU A 167 -20.05 -1.99 -19.99
C GLU A 167 -20.29 -1.43 -18.58
N ALA A 168 -20.94 -0.27 -18.49
CA ALA A 168 -21.37 0.32 -17.22
C ALA A 168 -22.74 -0.25 -16.82
N ALA A 169 -22.81 -0.96 -15.70
CA ALA A 169 -24.02 -1.60 -15.21
C ALA A 169 -23.95 -1.85 -13.69
N VAL A 170 -25.00 -2.46 -13.15
CA VAL A 170 -24.97 -3.07 -11.81
C VAL A 170 -24.64 -4.55 -11.99
N TRP A 171 -23.55 -4.99 -11.37
CA TRP A 171 -23.03 -6.34 -11.46
C TRP A 171 -23.26 -7.10 -10.18
N LEU A 172 -23.62 -8.38 -10.27
CA LEU A 172 -23.57 -9.29 -9.13
C LEU A 172 -22.10 -9.66 -8.85
N ARG A 173 -21.67 -9.51 -7.60
CA ARG A 173 -20.28 -9.74 -7.16
C ARG A 173 -20.27 -10.52 -5.85
N PHE A 174 -19.15 -11.19 -5.59
CA PHE A 174 -18.87 -11.79 -4.29
C PHE A 174 -18.16 -10.78 -3.37
N TYR A 175 -18.46 -10.85 -2.08
CA TYR A 175 -17.76 -10.11 -1.03
C TYR A 175 -17.36 -11.06 0.09
N ASP A 176 -16.19 -10.83 0.71
CA ASP A 176 -15.72 -11.62 1.84
C ASP A 176 -16.49 -11.31 3.13
N THR A 177 -16.17 -12.02 4.22
CA THR A 177 -16.81 -11.85 5.53
C THR A 177 -16.64 -10.46 6.13
N GLU A 178 -15.63 -9.70 5.70
CA GLU A 178 -15.35 -8.33 6.13
C GLU A 178 -16.05 -7.29 5.25
N GLY A 179 -16.70 -7.73 4.17
CA GLY A 179 -17.39 -6.88 3.20
C GLY A 179 -16.47 -6.33 2.10
N ASN A 180 -15.25 -6.85 1.96
CA ASN A 180 -14.37 -6.47 0.86
C ASN A 180 -14.80 -7.16 -0.42
N LEU A 181 -14.70 -6.45 -1.55
CA LEU A 181 -15.01 -7.00 -2.87
C LEU A 181 -14.04 -8.13 -3.22
N VAL A 182 -14.57 -9.29 -3.58
CA VAL A 182 -13.76 -10.35 -4.18
C VAL A 182 -13.39 -9.91 -5.60
N LEU A 183 -12.09 -9.73 -5.79
CA LEU A 183 -11.55 -9.09 -6.99
C LEU A 183 -11.51 -10.04 -8.19
N LEU A 184 -11.68 -9.44 -9.37
CA LEU A 184 -11.25 -10.04 -10.62
C LEU A 184 -9.72 -10.06 -10.69
N PRO A 185 -9.12 -10.95 -11.50
CA PRO A 185 -7.66 -11.01 -11.62
C PRO A 185 -7.03 -9.66 -12.00
N GLU A 186 -7.64 -8.93 -12.93
CA GLU A 186 -7.17 -7.60 -13.38
C GLU A 186 -7.25 -6.53 -12.28
N GLU A 187 -8.27 -6.62 -11.42
CA GLU A 187 -8.44 -5.71 -10.29
C GLU A 187 -7.39 -6.01 -9.21
N ALA A 188 -7.13 -7.30 -8.94
CA ALA A 188 -6.09 -7.75 -8.02
C ALA A 188 -4.69 -7.33 -8.49
N GLU A 189 -4.37 -7.51 -9.77
CA GLU A 189 -3.09 -7.06 -10.35
C GLU A 189 -2.94 -5.54 -10.30
N ARG A 190 -4.01 -4.79 -10.56
CA ARG A 190 -3.99 -3.33 -10.41
C ARG A 190 -3.75 -2.91 -8.97
N GLN A 191 -4.38 -3.57 -8.00
CA GLN A 191 -4.17 -3.27 -6.58
C GLN A 191 -2.72 -3.57 -6.16
N LYS A 192 -2.16 -4.71 -6.58
CA LYS A 192 -0.75 -5.05 -6.33
C LYS A 192 0.20 -4.03 -6.95
N ALA A 193 -0.05 -3.61 -8.18
CA ALA A 193 0.75 -2.59 -8.86
C ALA A 193 0.71 -1.25 -8.12
N GLN A 194 -0.48 -0.80 -7.71
CA GLN A 194 -0.64 0.43 -6.92
C GLN A 194 0.07 0.35 -5.57
N GLN A 195 -0.01 -0.79 -4.87
CA GLN A 195 0.71 -1.00 -3.62
C GLN A 195 2.23 -0.98 -3.83
N ALA A 196 2.73 -1.63 -4.89
CA ALA A 196 4.15 -1.61 -5.22
C ALA A 196 4.65 -0.19 -5.53
N GLU A 197 3.88 0.59 -6.31
CA GLU A 197 4.18 1.99 -6.60
C GLU A 197 4.22 2.85 -5.32
N GLN A 198 3.26 2.66 -4.42
CA GLN A 198 3.23 3.35 -3.13
C GLN A 198 4.44 3.02 -2.25
N LEU A 199 4.88 1.76 -2.24
CA LEU A 199 6.06 1.34 -1.48
C LEU A 199 7.34 1.96 -2.04
N VAL A 200 7.51 1.98 -3.37
CA VAL A 200 8.66 2.61 -4.04
C VAL A 200 8.70 4.10 -3.75
N GLU A 201 7.55 4.79 -3.84
CA GLU A 201 7.47 6.22 -3.54
C GLU A 201 7.77 6.51 -2.06
N ALA A 202 7.25 5.68 -1.13
CA ALA A 202 7.55 5.81 0.29
C ALA A 202 9.05 5.59 0.59
N GLU A 203 9.70 4.63 -0.08
CA GLU A 203 11.14 4.40 0.06
C GLU A 203 11.95 5.59 -0.48
N ARG A 204 11.55 6.14 -1.63
CA ARG A 204 12.19 7.32 -2.22
C ARG A 204 12.10 8.54 -1.30
N GLN A 205 10.94 8.78 -0.71
CA GLN A 205 10.74 9.89 0.24
C GLN A 205 11.61 9.72 1.50
N LYS A 206 11.75 8.49 2.01
CA LYS A 206 12.66 8.21 3.13
C LYS A 206 14.11 8.47 2.77
N ALA A 207 14.56 8.00 1.61
CA ALA A 207 15.94 8.21 1.15
C ALA A 207 16.24 9.71 0.91
N GLU A 208 15.28 10.47 0.39
CA GLU A 208 15.44 11.92 0.24
C GLU A 208 15.50 12.63 1.59
N ALA A 209 14.64 12.28 2.53
CA ALA A 209 14.68 12.83 3.89
C ALA A 209 15.99 12.52 4.61
N GLU A 210 16.54 11.32 4.43
CA GLU A 210 17.84 10.94 5.00
C GLU A 210 18.99 11.74 4.37
N ARG A 211 18.98 11.93 3.04
CA ARG A 211 19.95 12.80 2.36
C ARG A 211 19.88 14.24 2.85
N GLN A 212 18.68 14.79 3.03
CA GLN A 212 18.52 16.16 3.54
C GLN A 212 19.07 16.29 4.97
N LYS A 213 18.82 15.29 5.84
CA LYS A 213 19.40 15.26 7.19
C LYS A 213 20.92 15.16 7.17
N ALA A 214 21.49 14.32 6.29
CA ALA A 214 22.93 14.21 6.13
C ALA A 214 23.55 15.53 5.66
N GLN A 215 22.96 16.19 4.66
CA GLN A 215 23.40 17.51 4.17
C GLN A 215 23.32 18.58 5.26
N GLN A 216 22.25 18.60 6.07
CA GLN A 216 22.14 19.53 7.20
C GLN A 216 23.21 19.25 8.26
N ALA A 217 23.48 17.99 8.57
CA ALA A 217 24.54 17.62 9.52
C ALA A 217 25.93 18.05 9.00
N GLU A 218 26.22 17.83 7.71
CA GLU A 218 27.47 18.30 7.07
C GLU A 218 27.60 19.83 7.15
N GLN A 219 26.53 20.58 6.87
CA GLN A 219 26.51 22.04 6.98
C GLN A 219 26.77 22.53 8.41
N LEU A 220 26.20 21.85 9.41
CA LEU A 220 26.43 22.18 10.82
C LEU A 220 27.88 21.92 11.23
N VAL A 221 28.46 20.79 10.83
CA VAL A 221 29.86 20.45 11.09
C VAL A 221 30.81 21.48 10.45
N GLU A 222 30.55 21.86 9.19
CA GLU A 222 31.37 22.87 8.50
C GLU A 222 31.24 24.24 9.17
N ALA A 223 30.03 24.64 9.60
CA ALA A 223 29.82 25.88 10.33
C ALA A 223 30.54 25.89 11.70
N GLU A 224 30.53 24.78 12.44
CA GLU A 224 31.29 24.65 13.68
C GLU A 224 32.80 24.75 13.44
N ARG A 225 33.30 24.11 12.37
CA ARG A 225 34.71 24.19 11.99
C ARG A 225 35.15 25.60 11.66
N GLN A 226 34.33 26.36 10.93
CA GLN A 226 34.60 27.76 10.62
C GLN A 226 34.63 28.63 11.87
N LYS A 227 33.70 28.41 12.81
CA LYS A 227 33.72 29.12 14.12
C LYS A 227 34.97 28.79 14.92
N ALA A 228 35.39 27.53 14.96
CA ALA A 228 36.62 27.12 15.65
C ALA A 228 37.86 27.79 15.04
N GLN A 229 37.98 27.82 13.70
CA GLN A 229 39.08 28.51 13.01
C GLN A 229 39.10 30.01 13.28
N GLN A 230 37.93 30.67 13.30
CA GLN A 230 37.84 32.09 13.66
C GLN A 230 38.26 32.34 15.11
N ALA A 231 37.85 31.48 16.04
CA ALA A 231 38.25 31.58 17.44
C ALA A 231 39.78 31.42 17.59
N GLU A 232 40.40 30.45 16.92
CA GLU A 232 41.85 30.28 16.90
C GLU A 232 42.58 31.52 16.35
N GLN A 233 42.09 32.11 15.26
CA GLN A 233 42.66 33.34 14.70
C GLN A 233 42.57 34.53 15.66
N LEU A 234 41.46 34.66 16.40
CA LEU A 234 41.31 35.72 17.40
C LEU A 234 42.28 35.54 18.58
N VAL A 235 42.43 34.30 19.07
CA VAL A 235 43.38 33.98 20.15
C VAL A 235 44.81 34.29 19.72
N GLU A 236 45.20 33.91 18.51
CA GLU A 236 46.54 34.18 17.98
C GLU A 236 46.77 35.70 17.77
N ALA A 237 45.78 36.43 17.27
CA ALA A 237 45.87 37.88 17.14
C ALA A 237 46.01 38.60 18.49
N GLU A 238 45.29 38.12 19.52
CA GLU A 238 45.39 38.66 20.88
C GLU A 238 46.76 38.37 21.49
N ARG A 239 47.32 37.18 21.25
CA ARG A 239 48.67 36.81 21.69
C ARG A 239 49.74 37.70 21.04
N GLN A 240 49.64 37.95 19.73
CA GLN A 240 50.56 38.83 19.02
C GLN A 240 50.49 40.28 19.53
N LYS A 241 49.29 40.78 19.84
CA LYS A 241 49.13 42.11 20.46
C LYS A 241 49.79 42.17 21.84
N ALA A 242 49.55 41.17 22.69
CA ALA A 242 50.16 41.11 24.02
C ALA A 242 51.70 41.03 23.96
N GLU A 243 52.25 40.29 23.00
CA GLU A 243 53.69 40.21 22.78
C GLU A 243 54.27 41.54 22.29
N ALA A 244 53.59 42.22 21.36
CA ALA A 244 53.99 43.55 20.90
C ALA A 244 53.95 44.60 22.02
N GLU A 245 52.94 44.55 22.89
CA GLU A 245 52.86 45.42 24.08
C GLU A 245 54.01 45.15 25.05
N ARG A 246 54.34 43.87 25.31
CA ARG A 246 55.50 43.50 26.13
C ARG A 246 56.82 44.02 25.55
N GLN A 247 57.02 43.89 24.24
CA GLN A 247 58.22 44.41 23.57
C GLN A 247 58.32 45.93 23.69
N LYS A 248 57.20 46.66 23.50
CA LYS A 248 57.16 48.11 23.71
C LYS A 248 57.47 48.50 25.15
N ALA A 249 56.92 47.79 26.12
CA ALA A 249 57.20 48.02 27.54
C ALA A 249 58.68 47.80 27.87
N GLN A 250 59.28 46.71 27.36
CA GLN A 250 60.71 46.43 27.52
C GLN A 250 61.60 47.50 26.88
N GLN A 251 61.26 47.99 25.68
CA GLN A 251 61.97 49.09 25.05
C GLN A 251 61.86 50.39 25.85
N ALA A 252 60.67 50.69 26.38
CA ALA A 252 60.47 51.86 27.22
C ALA A 252 61.30 51.77 28.51
N GLU A 253 61.34 50.61 29.17
CA GLU A 253 62.21 50.38 30.34
C GLU A 253 63.70 50.55 30.00
N GLN A 254 64.16 50.00 28.87
CA GLN A 254 65.55 50.17 28.42
C GLN A 254 65.91 51.63 28.14
N LEU A 255 64.99 52.41 27.56
CA LEU A 255 65.18 53.84 27.31
C LEU A 255 65.27 54.63 28.62
N VAL A 256 64.37 54.33 29.57
CA VAL A 256 64.39 54.96 30.91
C VAL A 256 65.69 54.63 31.66
N GLU A 257 66.13 53.38 31.60
CA GLU A 257 67.38 52.94 32.23
C GLU A 257 68.60 53.61 31.56
N ALA A 258 68.61 53.71 30.23
CA ALA A 258 69.66 54.41 29.49
C ALA A 258 69.70 55.92 29.81
N GLU A 259 68.53 56.56 29.96
CA GLU A 259 68.45 57.96 30.40
C GLU A 259 68.97 58.13 31.83
N ARG A 260 68.60 57.23 32.76
CA ARG A 260 69.14 57.23 34.13
C ARG A 260 70.66 57.11 34.13
N GLN A 261 71.22 56.17 33.39
CA GLN A 261 72.67 55.98 33.28
C GLN A 261 73.37 57.21 32.69
N LYS A 262 72.77 57.86 31.68
CA LYS A 262 73.30 59.11 31.13
C LYS A 262 73.27 60.23 32.16
N ALA A 263 72.15 60.42 32.85
CA ALA A 263 72.01 61.44 33.89
C ALA A 263 73.01 61.23 35.04
N GLU A 264 73.21 59.97 35.46
CA GLU A 264 74.18 59.62 36.50
C GLU A 264 75.63 59.84 36.02
N ALA A 265 75.95 59.47 34.78
CA ALA A 265 77.26 59.74 34.18
C ALA A 265 77.53 61.24 34.03
N GLU A 266 76.51 62.03 33.65
CA GLU A 266 76.59 63.49 33.57
C GLU A 266 76.79 64.11 34.95
N ARG A 267 76.04 63.65 35.97
CA ARG A 267 76.24 64.07 37.36
C ARG A 267 77.65 63.77 37.86
N GLN A 268 78.16 62.56 37.63
CA GLN A 268 79.55 62.20 37.97
C GLN A 268 80.60 63.02 37.20
N ARG A 269 80.30 63.46 35.97
CA ARG A 269 81.18 64.37 35.21
C ARG A 269 81.13 65.78 35.79
N ALA A 270 79.95 66.28 36.11
CA ALA A 270 79.75 67.58 36.75
C ALA A 270 80.42 67.64 38.12
N GLU A 271 80.29 66.60 38.95
CA GLU A 271 80.97 66.48 40.25
C GLU A 271 82.50 66.50 40.09
N ARG A 272 83.06 65.72 39.15
CA ARG A 272 84.51 65.75 38.85
C ARG A 272 85.00 67.10 38.32
N LEU A 273 84.20 67.78 37.51
CA LEU A 273 84.52 69.11 37.00
C LEU A 273 84.51 70.14 38.13
N ALA A 274 83.50 70.09 39.01
CA ALA A 274 83.40 70.96 40.19
C ALA A 274 84.53 70.71 41.20
N GLU A 275 84.95 69.46 41.40
CA GLU A 275 86.13 69.11 42.20
C GLU A 275 87.42 69.73 41.60
N ARG A 276 87.59 69.62 40.27
CA ARG A 276 88.75 70.20 39.58
C ARG A 276 88.77 71.73 39.54
N LEU A 277 87.60 72.38 39.52
CA LEU A 277 87.46 73.84 39.64
C LEU A 277 87.83 74.32 41.06
N ARG A 278 87.45 73.55 42.10
CA ARG A 278 87.86 73.80 43.49
C ARG A 278 89.38 73.68 43.68
N ASP A 279 90.02 72.69 43.08
CA ASP A 279 91.49 72.55 43.08
C ASP A 279 92.23 73.73 42.42
N LEU A 280 91.56 74.43 41.49
CA LEU A 280 92.09 75.62 40.81
C LEU A 280 91.78 76.94 41.54
N GLY A 281 91.09 76.91 42.68
CA GLY A 281 90.79 78.08 43.51
C GLY A 281 89.58 78.92 43.04
N LEU A 282 88.70 78.36 42.21
CA LEU A 282 87.46 79.00 41.73
C LEU A 282 86.24 78.37 42.42
N ASP A 283 85.29 79.18 42.88
CA ASP A 283 84.06 78.73 43.55
C ASP A 283 83.01 78.31 42.50
N PRO A 284 82.62 77.01 42.43
CA PRO A 284 81.70 76.52 41.40
C PRO A 284 80.26 77.03 41.52
N ASP A 285 79.83 77.47 42.71
CA ASP A 285 78.43 77.86 42.97
C ASP A 285 78.16 79.35 42.65
N ASN A 286 79.18 80.10 42.22
CA ASN A 286 79.13 81.54 41.91
C ASN A 286 79.48 81.88 40.44
N LEU A 287 79.40 80.89 39.53
CA LEU A 287 79.58 81.00 38.08
C LEU A 287 78.24 80.96 37.35
#